data_AF-A0A7C5N2D1-F1
#
_entry.id   AF-A0A7C5N2D1-F1
#
_cell.length_a   1.000
_cell.length_b   1.000
_cell.length_c   1.000
_cell.angle_alpha   90.00
_cell.angle_beta   90.00
_cell.angle_gamma   90.00
#
_symmetry.space_group_name_H-M   'P 1'
#
loop_
_entity.id
_entity.type
_entity.pdbx_description
1 polymer ?
#
loop_
_entity_poly.entity_id
_entity_poly.type
_entity_poly.pdbx_seq_one_letter_code
_entity_poly.pdbx_strand_id
1 'polypeptide(L)' 'MQYDRTGYSDADLLDMYRAILLPRMIEEKMLILLRSGKVSKWFSGIGQEGIAVGATRALQSTD' A
#
# COMPACT_ATOMS: atom_id res chain seq x y z
N MET A 1 -2.21 22.24 -4.49
CA MET A 1 -3.17 21.21 -4.95
C MET A 1 -4.41 21.30 -4.08
N GLN A 2 -5.60 21.34 -4.68
CA GLN A 2 -6.87 21.30 -3.97
C GLN A 2 -7.45 19.90 -4.25
N TYR A 3 -7.61 19.07 -3.21
CA TYR A 3 -8.08 17.69 -3.36
C TYR A 3 -9.58 17.62 -3.10
N ASP A 4 -10.31 16.91 -3.96
CA ASP A 4 -11.72 16.61 -3.73
C ASP A 4 -11.83 15.55 -2.64
N ARG A 5 -12.63 15.86 -1.63
CA ARG A 5 -12.87 15.01 -0.46
C ARG A 5 -14.35 14.68 -0.31
N THR A 6 -15.17 15.05 -1.28
CA THR A 6 -16.61 14.83 -1.27
C THR A 6 -16.90 13.34 -1.10
N GLY A 7 -17.72 13.00 -0.10
CA GLY A 7 -18.08 11.61 0.17
C GLY A 7 -17.13 10.83 1.08
N TYR A 8 -16.06 11.44 1.60
CA TYR A 8 -15.11 10.78 2.51
C TYR A 8 -14.93 11.55 3.83
N SER A 9 -15.05 10.83 4.95
CA SER A 9 -14.72 11.39 6.27
C SER A 9 -13.20 11.39 6.52
N ASP A 10 -12.75 12.15 7.51
CA ASP A 10 -11.35 12.08 7.98
C ASP A 10 -10.94 10.65 8.37
N ALA A 11 -11.88 9.90 8.98
CA ALA A 11 -11.65 8.53 9.39
C ALA A 11 -11.41 7.62 8.19
N ASP A 12 -12.21 7.77 7.12
CA ASP A 12 -12.05 6.99 5.88
C ASP A 12 -10.69 7.25 5.23
N LEU A 13 -10.29 8.53 5.15
CA LEU A 13 -9.01 8.90 4.54
C LEU A 13 -7.81 8.42 5.37
N LEU A 14 -7.90 8.50 6.70
CA LEU A 14 -6.86 7.97 7.58
C LEU A 14 -6.78 6.44 7.50
N ASP A 15 -7.91 5.75 7.36
CA ASP A 15 -7.96 4.31 7.19
C ASP A 15 -7.33 3.87 5.86
N MET A 16 -7.65 4.56 4.75
CA MET A 16 -6.98 4.34 3.46
C MET A 16 -5.47 4.57 3.54
N TYR A 17 -5.03 5.64 4.20
CA TYR A 17 -3.62 5.92 4.40
C TYR A 17 -2.92 4.80 5.19
N ARG A 18 -3.51 4.34 6.29
CA ARG A 18 -2.97 3.23 7.09
C ARG A 18 -2.89 1.94 6.30
N ALA A 19 -3.86 1.67 5.44
CA ALA A 19 -3.86 0.50 4.58
C ALA A 19 -2.73 0.53 3.54
N ILE A 20 -2.33 1.71 3.06
CA ILE A 20 -1.19 1.91 2.15
C ILE A 20 0.16 1.85 2.90
N LEU A 21 0.18 2.20 4.18
CA LEU A 21 1.41 2.28 4.97
C LEU A 21 2.11 0.93 5.09
N LEU A 22 1.38 -0.14 5.40
CA LEU A 22 1.95 -1.48 5.56
C LEU A 22 2.67 -1.99 4.29
N PRO A 23 2.05 -2.01 3.09
CA PRO A 23 2.75 -2.44 1.88
C PRO A 23 3.99 -1.57 1.58
N ARG A 24 3.94 -0.26 1.82
CA ARG A 24 5.12 0.61 1.69
C ARG A 24 6.26 0.20 2.64
N MET A 25 5.95 -0.09 3.92
CA MET A 25 6.94 -0.54 4.88
C MET A 25 7.54 -1.91 4.50
N ILE A 26 6.72 -2.79 3.92
CA ILE A 26 7.18 -4.08 3.40
C ILE A 26 8.17 -3.86 2.25
N GLU A 27 7.83 -3.03 1.27
CA GLU A 27 8.72 -2.70 0.15
C GLU A 27 10.09 -2.22 0.63
N GLU A 28 10.12 -1.25 1.55
CA GLU A 28 11.37 -0.72 2.10
C GLU A 28 12.20 -1.78 2.82
N LYS A 29 11.55 -2.59 3.67
CA LYS A 29 12.21 -3.68 4.38
C LYS A 29 12.76 -4.73 3.41
N MET A 30 12.01 -5.08 2.38
CA MET A 30 12.43 -6.08 1.40
C MET A 30 13.61 -5.59 0.56
N LEU A 31 13.67 -4.31 0.21
CA LEU A 31 14.86 -3.72 -0.42
C LEU A 31 16.09 -3.78 0.48
N ILE A 32 15.95 -3.54 1.79
CA ILE A 32 17.06 -3.69 2.76
C ILE A 32 17.53 -5.15 2.80
N LEU A 33 16.58 -6.10 2.92
CA LEU A 33 16.90 -7.52 2.98
C LEU A 33 17.58 -8.03 1.70
N LEU A 34 17.10 -7.58 0.53
CA LEU A 34 17.69 -7.86 -0.78
C LEU A 34 19.14 -7.37 -0.85
N ARG A 35 19.38 -6.10 -0.47
CA ARG A 35 20.74 -5.51 -0.47
C ARG A 35 21.68 -6.19 0.53
N SER A 36 21.15 -6.71 1.64
CA SER A 36 21.92 -7.46 2.63
C SER A 36 22.14 -8.94 2.26
N GLY A 37 21.64 -9.40 1.11
CA GLY A 37 21.76 -10.80 0.67
C GLY A 37 20.89 -11.80 1.44
N LYS A 38 19.99 -11.33 2.31
CA LYS A 38 19.07 -12.18 3.10
C LYS A 38 17.86 -12.67 2.30
N VAL A 39 17.52 -11.99 1.21
CA VAL A 39 16.49 -12.35 0.24
C VAL A 39 17.15 -12.39 -1.13
N SER A 40 16.90 -13.43 -1.92
CA SER A 40 17.52 -13.61 -3.23
C SER A 40 16.84 -12.81 -4.35
N LYS A 41 15.55 -12.47 -4.18
CA LYS A 41 14.75 -11.78 -5.19
C LYS A 41 13.59 -11.00 -4.56
N TRP A 42 13.38 -9.77 -5.03
CA TRP A 42 12.20 -8.96 -4.71
C TRP A 42 11.77 -8.18 -5.95
N PHE A 43 10.47 -8.24 -6.27
CA PHE A 43 9.88 -7.43 -7.34
C PHE A 43 9.14 -6.29 -6.68
N SER A 44 9.74 -5.10 -6.73
CA SER A 44 9.18 -3.96 -6.03
C SER A 44 7.97 -3.39 -6.74
N GLY A 45 6.88 -3.19 -5.98
CA GLY A 45 5.68 -2.45 -6.38
C GLY A 45 5.65 -1.02 -5.83
N ILE A 46 6.80 -0.43 -5.47
CA ILE A 46 6.86 0.94 -4.93
C ILE A 46 6.14 1.91 -5.86
N GLY A 47 5.18 2.65 -5.31
CA GLY A 47 4.35 3.61 -6.04
C GLY A 47 3.04 3.02 -6.58
N GLN A 48 2.81 1.71 -6.44
CA GLN A 48 1.57 1.03 -6.85
C GLN A 48 0.69 0.61 -5.67
N GLU A 49 1.04 1.00 -4.44
CA GLU A 49 0.36 0.54 -3.23
C GLU A 49 -1.13 0.94 -3.22
N GLY A 50 -1.45 2.12 -3.74
CA GLY A 50 -2.84 2.59 -3.85
C GLY A 50 -3.68 1.71 -4.79
N ILE A 51 -3.09 1.18 -5.86
CA ILE A 51 -3.79 0.28 -6.80
C ILE A 51 -4.09 -1.04 -6.10
N ALA A 52 -3.09 -1.65 -5.46
CA ALA A 52 -3.27 -2.93 -4.78
C ALA A 52 -4.29 -2.83 -3.63
N VAL A 53 -4.13 -1.85 -2.73
CA VAL A 53 -5.03 -1.64 -1.59
C VAL A 53 -6.44 -1.28 -2.06
N GLY A 54 -6.56 -0.38 -3.04
CA GLY A 54 -7.84 0.04 -3.60
C GLY A 54 -8.58 -1.11 -4.26
N ALA A 55 -7.89 -1.90 -5.10
CA ALA A 55 -8.47 -3.07 -5.76
C ALA A 55 -8.93 -4.11 -4.73
N THR A 56 -8.08 -4.49 -3.76
CA THR A 56 -8.44 -5.48 -2.74
C THR A 56 -9.60 -5.02 -1.86
N ARG A 57 -9.71 -3.72 -1.55
CA ARG A 57 -10.84 -3.19 -0.77
C ARG A 57 -12.17 -3.17 -1.53
N ALA A 58 -12.14 -3.25 -2.86
CA ALA A 58 -13.34 -3.34 -3.67
C ALA A 58 -13.85 -4.78 -3.84
N LEU A 59 -13.03 -5.78 -3.45
CA LEU A 59 -13.38 -7.20 -3.52
C LEU A 59 -14.22 -7.65 -2.32
N GLN A 60 -14.99 -8.71 -2.51
CA GLN A 60 -15.60 -9.48 -1.43
C GLN A 60 -14.55 -10.37 -0.76
N SER A 61 -14.85 -10.83 0.46
CA SER A 61 -13.92 -11.67 1.24
C SER A 61 -13.59 -13.02 0.60
N THR A 62 -14.39 -13.47 -0.38
CA THR A 62 -14.27 -14.76 -1.05
C THR A 62 -13.94 -14.65 -2.54
N ASP A 63 -13.73 -13.44 -3.05
CA ASP A 63 -13.16 -13.24 -4.38
C ASP A 63 -11.66 -13.60 -4.36
#